data_AF-A0A7R7A4H9-F1
#
_entry.id   AF-A0A7R7A4H9-F1
#
_cell.length_a   1.000
_cell.length_b   1.000
_cell.length_c   1.000
_cell.angle_alpha   90.00
_cell.angle_beta   90.00
_cell.angle_gamma   90.00
#
_symmetry.space_group_name_H-M   'P 1'
#
loop_
_entity.id
_entity.type
_entity.pdbx_description
1 polymer ?
#
loop_
_entity_poly.entity_id
_entity_poly.type
_entity_poly.pdbx_seq_one_letter_code
_entity_poly.pdbx_strand_id
1 'polypeptide(L)' 'MVRYDLRHLHEDFYDRMLELLDKNVKSGEVAIFLFEVVVNGKSNFEAVQKSADVIKEAGYELLNSLKFNEVDWTIVVRKK' A
#
# COMPACT_ATOMS: atom_id res chain seq x y z
N MET A 1 -3.74 12.26 -8.44
CA MET A 1 -3.95 11.20 -7.44
C MET A 1 -4.43 9.95 -8.16
N VAL A 2 -3.69 8.84 -8.04
CA VAL A 2 -4.02 7.57 -8.71
C VAL A 2 -4.30 6.50 -7.66
N ARG A 3 -5.25 5.59 -7.92
CA ARG A 3 -5.57 4.46 -7.04
C ARG A 3 -5.16 3.16 -7.70
N TYR A 4 -4.50 2.29 -6.95
CA TYR A 4 -4.10 0.95 -7.36
C TYR A 4 -4.78 -0.09 -6.47
N ASP A 5 -5.39 -1.09 -7.09
CA ASP A 5 -5.98 -2.25 -6.42
C ASP A 5 -4.98 -3.42 -6.46
N LEU A 6 -4.47 -3.80 -5.30
CA LEU A 6 -3.49 -4.86 -5.12
C LEU A 6 -4.07 -6.10 -4.44
N ARG A 7 -5.39 -6.16 -4.21
CA ARG A 7 -6.03 -7.27 -3.47
C ARG A 7 -5.80 -8.64 -4.10
N HIS A 8 -5.73 -8.69 -5.43
CA HIS A 8 -5.41 -9.89 -6.20
C HIS A 8 -4.02 -10.49 -5.92
N LEU A 9 -3.15 -9.78 -5.19
CA LEU A 9 -1.82 -10.23 -4.81
C LEU A 9 -1.77 -10.79 -3.38
N HIS A 10 -2.86 -10.70 -2.62
CA HIS A 10 -2.93 -11.16 -1.23
C HIS A 10 -1.76 -10.66 -0.37
N GLU A 11 -0.87 -11.55 0.09
CA GLU A 11 0.28 -11.20 0.95
C GLU A 11 1.51 -10.70 0.16
N ASP A 12 1.54 -10.90 -1.16
CA ASP A 12 2.71 -10.65 -2.03
C ASP A 12 2.62 -9.31 -2.78
N PHE A 13 2.07 -8.27 -2.13
CA PHE A 13 1.80 -6.99 -2.80
C PHE A 13 2.90 -5.93 -2.69
N TYR A 14 3.86 -6.09 -1.77
CA TYR A 14 4.85 -5.03 -1.45
C TYR A 14 5.73 -4.65 -2.65
N ASP A 15 6.27 -5.64 -3.35
CA ASP A 15 7.15 -5.41 -4.51
C ASP A 15 6.40 -4.70 -5.62
N ARG A 16 5.15 -5.11 -5.87
CA ARG A 16 4.29 -4.46 -6.87
C ARG A 16 3.93 -3.03 -6.48
N MET A 17 3.68 -2.77 -5.20
CA MET A 17 3.41 -1.44 -4.68
C MET A 17 4.61 -0.51 -4.91
N LEU A 18 5.82 -0.95 -4.58
CA LEU A 18 7.04 -0.18 -4.79
C LEU A 18 7.33 0.04 -6.28
N GLU A 19 7.14 -0.99 -7.12
CA GLU A 19 7.30 -0.87 -8.57
C GLU A 19 6.35 0.20 -9.15
N LEU A 20 5.08 0.21 -8.73
CA LEU A 20 4.10 1.19 -9.20
C LEU A 20 4.45 2.60 -8.73
N LEU A 21 4.93 2.77 -7.49
CA LEU A 21 5.43 4.06 -7.02
C LEU A 21 6.62 4.54 -7.82
N ASP A 22 7.58 3.66 -8.11
CA ASP A 22 8.79 4.03 -8.83
C ASP A 22 8.51 4.38 -10.30
N LYS A 23 7.75 3.54 -11.01
CA LYS A 23 7.57 3.67 -12.46
C LYS A 23 6.39 4.55 -12.87
N ASN A 24 5.31 4.57 -12.08
CA ASN A 24 4.03 5.13 -12.51
C ASN A 24 3.60 6.39 -11.75
N VAL A 25 4.26 6.72 -10.64
CA VAL A 25 3.96 7.92 -9.86
C VAL A 25 5.11 8.93 -10.03
N LYS A 26 4.77 10.19 -10.30
CA LYS A 26 5.80 11.25 -10.41
C LYS A 26 6.17 11.79 -9.03
N SER A 27 7.38 12.34 -8.89
CA SER A 27 7.77 13.05 -7.66
C SER A 27 6.76 14.15 -7.34
N GLY A 28 6.37 14.25 -6.07
CA GLY A 28 5.33 15.13 -5.55
C GLY A 28 3.90 14.60 -5.70
N GLU A 29 3.66 13.57 -6.52
CA GLU A 29 2.33 13.00 -6.70
C GLU A 29 1.94 12.00 -5.60
N VAL A 30 0.64 11.86 -5.43
CA VAL A 30 0.01 10.98 -4.43
C VAL A 30 -0.61 9.76 -5.11
N ALA A 31 -0.35 8.59 -4.55
CA ALA A 31 -0.98 7.33 -4.90
C ALA A 31 -1.70 6.71 -3.70
N ILE A 32 -2.80 6.01 -3.97
CA ILE A 32 -3.57 5.25 -2.99
C ILE A 32 -3.43 3.77 -3.35
N PHE A 33 -3.05 2.94 -2.39
CA PHE A 33 -2.97 1.49 -2.55
C PHE A 33 -4.05 0.82 -1.69
N LEU A 34 -4.84 -0.06 -2.31
CA LEU A 34 -5.82 -0.92 -1.65
C LEU A 34 -5.27 -2.35 -1.62
N PHE A 35 -5.23 -2.99 -0.46
CA PHE A 35 -4.80 -4.37 -0.28
C PHE A 35 -5.62 -5.08 0.80
N GLU A 36 -5.62 -6.41 0.79
CA GLU A 36 -6.35 -7.22 1.76
C GLU A 36 -5.51 -7.38 3.04
N VAL A 37 -6.15 -7.21 4.19
CA VAL A 37 -5.60 -7.59 5.50
C VAL A 37 -6.27 -8.84 6.05
N VAL A 38 -7.24 -9.42 5.33
CA VAL A 38 -7.81 -10.74 5.64
C VAL A 38 -7.74 -11.62 4.41
N VAL A 39 -6.86 -12.62 4.43
CA VAL A 39 -6.65 -13.56 3.32
C VAL A 39 -7.06 -14.95 3.79
N ASN A 40 -7.95 -15.63 3.04
CA ASN A 40 -8.44 -16.97 3.36
C ASN A 40 -8.99 -17.11 4.80
N GLY A 41 -9.67 -16.06 5.30
CA GLY A 41 -10.25 -16.03 6.64
C GLY A 41 -9.25 -15.77 7.78
N LYS A 42 -7.98 -15.46 7.47
CA LYS A 42 -6.96 -15.10 8.46
C LYS A 42 -6.61 -13.62 8.35
N SER A 43 -6.63 -12.91 9.47
CA SER A 43 -6.21 -11.51 9.54
C SER A 43 -4.69 -11.39 9.60
N ASN A 44 -4.11 -10.64 8.67
CA ASN A 44 -2.72 -10.21 8.65
C ASN A 44 -2.65 -8.69 8.84
N PHE A 45 -2.73 -8.24 10.10
CA PHE A 45 -2.56 -6.83 10.43
C PHE A 45 -1.10 -6.37 10.35
N GLU A 46 -0.13 -7.30 10.37
CA GLU A 46 1.28 -6.99 10.19
C GLU A 46 1.55 -6.37 8.81
N ALA A 47 0.72 -6.72 7.81
CA ALA A 47 0.82 -6.14 6.48
C ALA A 47 0.69 -4.61 6.46
N VAL A 48 -0.09 -4.04 7.38
CA VAL A 48 -0.22 -2.58 7.53
C VAL A 48 1.11 -1.97 7.97
N GLN A 49 1.72 -2.51 9.02
CA GLN A 49 2.99 -2.02 9.54
C GLN A 49 4.12 -2.21 8.52
N LYS A 50 4.23 -3.41 7.95
CA LYS A 50 5.23 -3.71 6.92
C LYS A 50 5.09 -2.81 5.69
N SER A 51 3.86 -2.51 5.27
CA SER A 51 3.63 -1.56 4.17
C SER A 51 4.14 -0.15 4.51
N ALA A 52 3.98 0.32 5.75
CA ALA A 52 4.51 1.61 6.19
C ALA A 52 6.04 1.61 6.22
N ASP A 53 6.65 0.53 6.69
CA ASP A 53 8.09 0.38 6.80
C ASP A 53 8.76 0.39 5.41
N VAL A 54 8.26 -0.40 4.46
CA VAL A 54 8.84 -0.44 3.10
C VAL A 54 8.70 0.92 2.38
N ILE A 55 7.62 1.66 2.61
CA ILE A 55 7.43 3.01 2.05
C ILE A 55 8.47 3.98 2.62
N LYS A 56 8.72 3.90 3.93
CA LYS A 56 9.71 4.73 4.61
C LYS A 56 11.14 4.37 4.18
N GLU A 57 11.45 3.09 4.08
CA GLU A 57 12.75 2.59 3.61
C GLU A 57 13.03 2.99 2.16
N ALA A 58 12.00 2.99 1.30
CA ALA A 58 12.08 3.49 -0.08
C ALA A 58 12.19 5.03 -0.18
N GLY A 59 12.17 5.76 0.94
CA GLY A 59 12.32 7.22 0.98
C GLY A 59 11.06 8.00 0.60
N TYR A 60 9.92 7.33 0.47
CA TYR A 60 8.63 7.97 0.19
C TYR A 60 7.93 8.41 1.48
N GLU A 61 6.80 9.10 1.34
CA GLU A 61 6.06 9.63 2.46
C GLU A 61 4.68 8.98 2.58
N LEU A 62 4.45 8.30 3.70
CA LEU A 62 3.12 7.81 4.08
C LEU A 62 2.29 8.98 4.62
N LEU A 63 1.25 9.36 3.89
CA LEU A 63 0.34 10.45 4.26
C LEU A 63 -0.83 9.96 5.12
N ASN A 64 -1.33 8.76 4.86
CA ASN A 64 -2.46 8.21 5.58
C ASN A 64 -2.46 6.67 5.54
N SER A 65 -3.08 6.07 6.54
CA SER A 65 -3.29 4.63 6.68
C SER A 65 -4.68 4.42 7.29
N LEU A 66 -5.58 3.83 6.50
CA LEU A 66 -6.99 3.74 6.85
C LEU A 66 -7.51 2.32 6.61
N LYS A 67 -8.15 1.76 7.63
CA LYS A 67 -9.03 0.59 7.50
C LYS A 67 -10.18 0.96 6.57
N PHE A 68 -10.25 0.32 5.40
CA PHE A 68 -11.28 0.62 4.41
C PHE A 68 -12.58 -0.12 4.72
N ASN A 69 -12.47 -1.40 5.09
CA ASN A 69 -13.55 -2.22 5.64
C ASN A 69 -12.94 -3.32 6.53
N GLU A 70 -13.71 -4.36 6.88
CA GLU A 70 -13.23 -5.46 7.73
C GLU A 70 -12.14 -6.34 7.10
N VAL A 71 -12.04 -6.33 5.76
CA VAL A 71 -11.13 -7.19 4.97
C VAL A 71 -10.02 -6.38 4.33
N ASP A 72 -10.27 -5.12 3.99
CA ASP A 72 -9.41 -4.29 3.15
C ASP A 72 -8.81 -3.10 3.91
N TRP A 73 -7.60 -2.74 3.51
CA TRP A 73 -6.86 -1.59 4.01
C TRP A 73 -6.40 -0.69 2.87
N THR A 74 -6.30 0.61 3.16
CA THR A 74 -5.74 1.59 2.23
C THR A 74 -4.60 2.36 2.86
N ILE A 75 -3.55 2.59 2.07
CA ILE A 75 -2.52 3.56 2.40
C ILE A 75 -2.43 4.64 1.32
N VAL A 76 -2.12 5.85 1.75
CA VAL A 76 -1.94 7.01 0.87
C VAL A 76 -0.48 7.41 0.95
N VAL A 77 0.21 7.39 -0.19
CA VAL A 77 1.67 7.60 -0.27
C VAL A 77 1.95 8.73 -1.24
N ARG A 78 2.83 9.66 -0.85
CA ARG A 78 3.42 10.66 -1.73
C ARG A 78 4.82 10.22 -2.12
N LYS A 79 5.09 10.21 -3.43
CA LYS A 79 6.45 10.04 -3.93
C LYS A 79 7.22 11.32 -3.68
N LYS A 80 8.40 11.22 -3.09
CA LYS A 80 9.33 12.34 -2.94
C LYS A 80 10.11 12.57 -4.23
#